data_AF-G4ZQ35-F1
#
_entry.id   AF-G4ZQ35-F1
#
_cell.length_a   1.000
_cell.length_b   1.000
_cell.length_c   1.000
_cell.angle_alpha   90.00
_cell.angle_beta   90.00
_cell.angle_gamma   90.00
#
_symmetry.space_group_name_H-M   'P 1'
#
loop_
_entity.id
_entity.type
_entity.pdbx_description
1 polymer ?
#
loop_
_entity_poly.entity_id
_entity_poly.type
_entity_poly.pdbx_seq_one_letter_code
_entity_poly.pdbx_strand_id
1 'polypeptide(L)'
;MFGLVSPTLEAMRVKASYVDDFSGAAVLDSIVEPSLDEPFQALIVKWMEVDIPFASTNLVKNRDYVYVDATGFIRWRDGERLAYHLMHSVSFPKTPDLPNRVRGNMSALAFWRQVGPNTMELFGTAVMDPGGDMIKRIAVPNMAGVFFCTLKYAYCGQMKKLNFMLDKKYAESKLHGAPNRKNICVTCSAPITGRRLGDFGKSNSTCKLCFGFVCHACKIVRKLSFVDPDLLLSQRKVTFCTACISEVTSMSALDVARAQLLATGKVYRPHSGFQSSVSSDGFSTNSMVSDY
;
A
#
# COMPACT_ATOMS: atom_id res chain seq x y z
N MET A 1 9.36 -7.05 -1.12
CA MET A 1 9.45 -5.60 -1.42
C MET A 1 8.18 -4.99 -1.99
N PHE A 2 7.68 -5.38 -3.16
CA PHE A 2 6.54 -4.69 -3.80
C PHE A 2 5.24 -4.60 -2.97
N GLY A 3 4.96 -5.61 -2.14
CA GLY A 3 3.86 -5.53 -1.17
C GLY A 3 4.10 -4.54 -0.02
N LEU A 4 5.36 -4.40 0.41
CA LEU A 4 5.78 -3.55 1.53
C LEU A 4 5.85 -2.07 1.15
N VAL A 5 6.54 -1.75 0.05
CA VAL A 5 6.85 -0.35 -0.30
C VAL A 5 5.56 0.44 -0.50
N SER A 6 5.45 1.56 0.23
CA SER A 6 4.26 2.41 0.25
C SER A 6 4.65 3.88 0.45
N PRO A 7 5.08 4.56 -0.63
CA PRO A 7 5.67 5.89 -0.52
C PRO A 7 4.66 7.03 -0.43
N THR A 8 3.39 6.76 -0.74
CA THR A 8 2.29 7.73 -0.69
C THR A 8 1.24 7.28 0.31
N LEU A 9 0.40 8.23 0.76
CA LEU A 9 -0.75 7.93 1.62
C LEU A 9 -1.68 6.89 0.97
N GLU A 10 -1.90 7.02 -0.34
CA GLU A 10 -2.70 6.07 -1.11
C GLU A 10 -2.09 4.65 -1.05
N ALA A 11 -0.79 4.53 -1.32
CA ALA A 11 -0.10 3.25 -1.27
C ALA A 11 -0.08 2.66 0.15
N MET A 12 -0.05 3.50 1.19
CA MET A 12 -0.19 3.08 2.58
C MET A 12 -1.58 2.47 2.82
N ARG A 13 -2.66 3.18 2.45
CA ARG A 13 -4.04 2.67 2.60
C ARG A 13 -4.25 1.35 1.86
N VAL A 14 -3.75 1.25 0.62
CA VAL A 14 -3.80 0.01 -0.15
C VAL A 14 -3.04 -1.11 0.57
N LYS A 15 -1.85 -0.85 1.10
CA LYS A 15 -1.08 -1.83 1.89
C LYS A 15 -1.89 -2.31 3.10
N ALA A 16 -2.37 -1.40 3.94
CA ALA A 16 -3.13 -1.72 5.16
C ALA A 16 -4.35 -2.60 4.87
N SER A 17 -5.05 -2.38 3.76
CA SER A 17 -6.21 -3.19 3.37
C SER A 17 -5.92 -4.68 3.12
N TYR A 18 -4.65 -5.06 2.97
CA TYR A 18 -4.21 -6.44 2.77
C TYR A 18 -3.42 -7.02 3.96
N VAL A 19 -2.82 -6.16 4.77
CA VAL A 19 -1.90 -6.59 5.84
C VAL A 19 -2.47 -6.35 7.23
N ASP A 20 -3.39 -5.38 7.38
CA ASP A 20 -4.04 -5.02 8.63
C ASP A 20 -3.02 -4.54 9.69
N ASP A 21 -2.14 -3.59 9.31
CA ASP A 21 -1.03 -3.11 10.15
C ASP A 21 -1.32 -1.81 10.92
N PHE A 22 -2.25 -0.98 10.44
CA PHE A 22 -2.63 0.29 11.09
C PHE A 22 -4.07 0.70 10.74
N SER A 23 -4.67 1.55 11.58
CA SER A 23 -6.00 2.14 11.39
C SER A 23 -5.95 3.57 10.83
N GLY A 24 -4.87 4.31 11.11
CA GLY A 24 -4.63 5.65 10.58
C GLY A 24 -3.26 5.78 9.90
N ALA A 25 -3.15 6.66 8.90
CA ALA A 25 -1.90 6.91 8.18
C ALA A 25 -1.77 8.33 7.64
N ALA A 26 -0.54 8.84 7.64
CA ALA A 26 -0.13 10.01 6.88
C ALA A 26 1.33 9.86 6.40
N VAL A 27 1.63 10.43 5.24
CA VAL A 27 3.02 10.66 4.80
C VAL A 27 3.36 12.10 5.14
N LEU A 28 4.39 12.28 5.97
CA LEU A 28 4.79 13.59 6.47
C LEU A 28 5.87 14.23 5.59
N ASP A 29 6.85 13.44 5.16
CA ASP A 29 7.91 13.90 4.26
C ASP A 29 8.56 12.73 3.51
N SER A 30 9.13 12.98 2.34
CA SER A 30 9.87 12.00 1.54
C SER A 30 11.33 12.46 1.37
N ILE A 31 12.24 11.80 2.09
CA ILE A 31 13.67 12.13 2.08
C ILE A 31 14.35 11.47 0.88
N VAL A 32 14.01 10.21 0.61
CA VAL A 32 14.45 9.48 -0.59
C VAL A 32 13.22 8.88 -1.25
N GLU A 33 12.94 9.31 -2.48
CA GLU A 33 11.86 8.77 -3.29
C GLU A 33 12.34 7.56 -4.13
N PRO A 34 11.47 6.57 -4.40
CA PRO A 34 11.78 5.51 -5.35
C PRO A 34 12.11 6.03 -6.75
N SER A 35 13.14 5.46 -7.37
CA SER A 35 13.58 5.79 -8.73
C SER A 35 13.34 4.63 -9.70
N LEU A 36 13.54 4.86 -11.00
CA LEU A 36 13.45 3.77 -11.99
C LEU A 36 14.54 2.70 -11.78
N ASP A 37 15.73 3.12 -11.36
CA ASP A 37 16.85 2.20 -11.11
C ASP A 37 16.64 1.44 -9.80
N GLU A 38 16.13 2.12 -8.78
CA GLU A 38 15.87 1.56 -7.45
C GLU A 38 14.39 1.77 -7.00
N PRO A 39 13.41 1.07 -7.61
CA PRO A 39 11.98 1.29 -7.33
C PRO A 39 11.51 0.89 -5.94
N PHE A 40 12.39 0.25 -5.17
CA PHE A 40 12.11 -0.21 -3.82
C PHE A 40 12.94 0.51 -2.76
N GLN A 41 13.83 1.41 -3.18
CA GLN A 41 14.61 2.26 -2.29
C GLN A 41 13.74 3.45 -1.88
N ALA A 42 13.49 3.60 -0.59
CA ALA A 42 12.74 4.74 -0.06
C ALA A 42 13.18 5.07 1.35
N LEU A 43 13.08 6.35 1.73
CA LEU A 43 13.25 6.84 3.08
C LEU A 43 12.21 7.93 3.35
N ILE A 44 11.23 7.64 4.19
CA ILE A 44 10.01 8.44 4.28
C ILE A 44 9.64 8.65 5.73
N VAL A 45 9.33 9.89 6.11
CA VAL A 45 8.77 10.21 7.41
C VAL A 45 7.27 10.01 7.36
N LYS A 46 6.74 9.16 8.23
CA LYS A 46 5.34 8.74 8.26
C LYS A 46 4.76 8.92 9.65
N TRP A 47 3.44 9.03 9.65
CA TRP A 47 2.62 8.88 10.84
C TRP A 47 1.68 7.68 10.67
N MET A 48 1.47 6.92 11.73
CA MET A 48 0.44 5.88 11.76
C MET A 48 -0.25 5.83 13.11
N GLU A 49 -1.49 5.36 13.10
CA GLU A 49 -2.25 5.02 14.30
C GLU A 49 -2.53 3.52 14.31
N VAL A 50 -2.35 2.90 15.47
CA VAL A 50 -2.63 1.48 15.71
C VAL A 50 -3.82 1.39 16.66
N ASP A 51 -4.86 0.70 16.21
CA ASP A 51 -6.01 0.41 17.04
C ASP A 51 -5.64 -0.58 18.15
N ILE A 52 -5.98 -0.20 19.38
CA ILE A 52 -5.85 -1.06 20.55
C ILE A 52 -7.23 -1.63 20.89
N PRO A 53 -7.32 -2.94 21.23
CA PRO A 53 -8.57 -3.49 21.75
C PRO A 53 -9.14 -2.62 22.88
N PHE A 54 -10.45 -2.40 22.85
CA PHE A 54 -11.19 -1.52 23.77
C PHE A 54 -10.91 -0.02 23.63
N ALA A 55 -10.24 0.44 22.57
CA ALA A 55 -10.10 1.88 22.34
C ALA A 55 -11.45 2.61 22.20
N SER A 56 -12.45 1.94 21.61
CA SER A 56 -13.81 2.46 21.48
C SER A 56 -14.58 2.60 22.80
N THR A 57 -14.09 2.03 23.91
CA THR A 57 -14.73 2.15 25.23
C THR A 57 -14.21 3.35 26.02
N ASN A 58 -13.26 4.13 25.48
CA ASN A 58 -12.54 5.21 26.14
C ASN A 58 -11.74 4.81 27.39
N LEU A 59 -11.66 3.51 27.72
CA LEU A 59 -10.83 2.98 28.82
C LEU A 59 -9.36 2.90 28.44
N VAL A 60 -9.08 2.75 27.14
CA VAL A 60 -7.73 2.68 26.56
C VAL A 60 -7.68 3.63 25.38
N LYS A 61 -6.56 4.31 25.17
CA LYS A 61 -6.36 5.19 24.01
C LYS A 61 -5.65 4.46 22.88
N ASN A 62 -5.90 4.86 21.63
CA ASN A 62 -5.10 4.41 20.50
C ASN A 62 -3.64 4.86 20.63
N ARG A 63 -2.74 4.16 19.95
CA ARG A 63 -1.32 4.51 19.90
C ARG A 63 -0.99 5.10 18.55
N ASP A 64 -0.32 6.25 18.56
CA ASP A 64 0.21 6.85 17.35
C ASP A 64 1.74 6.83 17.34
N TYR A 65 2.31 6.81 16.14
CA TYR A 65 3.75 6.77 15.94
C TYR A 65 4.11 7.72 14.81
N VAL A 66 5.11 8.56 15.06
CA VAL A 66 5.84 9.31 14.04
C VAL A 66 7.16 8.59 13.85
N TYR A 67 7.47 8.18 12.62
CA TYR A 67 8.60 7.31 12.35
C TYR A 67 9.19 7.52 10.96
N VAL A 68 10.46 7.20 10.83
CA VAL A 68 11.13 7.03 9.55
C VAL A 68 10.93 5.58 9.10
N ASP A 69 10.46 5.41 7.87
CA ASP A 69 10.27 4.15 7.17
C ASP A 69 11.28 4.07 6.02
N ALA A 70 12.24 3.15 6.14
CA ALA A 70 13.26 2.93 5.13
C ALA A 70 13.12 1.54 4.51
N THR A 71 13.16 1.47 3.19
CA THR A 71 13.12 0.20 2.45
C THR A 71 14.20 0.18 1.39
N GLY A 72 14.67 -1.01 1.04
CA GLY A 72 15.63 -1.14 -0.04
C GLY A 72 16.25 -2.52 -0.12
N PHE A 73 17.39 -2.58 -0.80
CA PHE A 73 18.23 -3.77 -0.86
C PHE A 73 19.65 -3.43 -0.44
N ILE A 74 20.29 -4.37 0.24
CA ILE A 74 21.72 -4.34 0.50
C ILE A 74 22.36 -5.59 -0.10
N ARG A 75 23.68 -5.52 -0.31
CA ARG A 75 24.50 -6.69 -0.62
C ARG A 75 25.26 -7.09 0.64
N TRP A 76 25.16 -8.36 1.01
CA TRP A 76 25.92 -8.94 2.10
C TRP A 76 27.35 -9.31 1.64
N ARG A 77 28.17 -9.82 2.56
CA ARG A 77 29.64 -10.02 2.35
C ARG A 77 29.97 -10.97 1.19
N ASP A 78 29.09 -11.90 0.90
CA ASP A 78 29.17 -12.89 -0.19
C ASP A 78 28.51 -12.40 -1.50
N GLY A 79 28.05 -11.14 -1.53
CA GLY A 79 27.30 -10.58 -2.64
C GLY A 79 25.81 -10.95 -2.64
N GLU A 80 25.33 -11.70 -1.63
CA GLU A 80 23.93 -12.06 -1.48
C GLU A 80 23.07 -10.80 -1.30
N ARG A 81 21.93 -10.78 -2.01
CA ARG A 81 21.01 -9.64 -1.99
C ARG A 81 19.97 -9.83 -0.89
N LEU A 82 19.95 -8.90 0.07
CA LEU A 82 18.97 -8.87 1.15
C LEU A 82 18.03 -7.67 0.95
N ALA A 83 16.73 -7.92 1.02
CA ALA A 83 15.75 -6.86 1.16
C ALA A 83 15.72 -6.40 2.62
N TYR A 84 15.58 -5.10 2.88
CA TYR A 84 15.44 -4.58 4.24
C TYR A 84 14.21 -3.69 4.41
N HIS A 85 13.72 -3.63 5.65
CA HIS A 85 12.72 -2.69 6.13
C HIS A 85 13.13 -2.21 7.51
N LEU A 86 13.30 -0.90 7.67
CA LEU A 86 13.58 -0.24 8.93
C LEU A 86 12.40 0.68 9.26
N MET A 87 11.91 0.59 10.48
CA MET A 87 10.98 1.55 11.07
C MET A 87 11.60 2.07 12.35
N HIS A 88 11.74 3.39 12.49
CA HIS A 88 12.29 3.98 13.70
C HIS A 88 11.55 5.26 14.06
N SER A 89 11.02 5.34 15.27
CA SER A 89 10.31 6.52 15.73
C SER A 89 11.24 7.74 15.80
N VAL A 90 10.71 8.89 15.39
CA VAL A 90 11.42 10.17 15.41
C VAL A 90 10.52 11.23 16.01
N SER A 91 11.12 12.28 16.58
CA SER A 91 10.40 13.41 17.16
C SER A 91 11.03 14.71 16.72
N PHE A 92 10.18 15.67 16.32
CA PHE A 92 10.58 17.04 15.97
C PHE A 92 9.43 18.01 16.27
N PRO A 93 9.68 19.33 16.39
CA PRO A 93 8.68 20.30 16.86
C PRO A 93 7.35 20.31 16.10
N LYS A 94 7.36 19.91 14.82
CA LYS A 94 6.16 19.86 13.97
C LYS A 94 5.28 18.63 14.20
N THR A 95 5.64 17.73 15.10
CA THR A 95 4.87 16.51 15.41
C THR A 95 4.50 16.46 16.89
N PRO A 96 3.71 17.44 17.38
CA PRO A 96 3.23 17.42 18.76
C PRO A 96 2.37 16.19 19.03
N ASP A 97 2.11 15.94 20.30
CA ASP A 97 1.15 14.92 20.70
C ASP A 97 -0.25 15.33 20.23
N LEU A 98 -1.01 14.34 19.75
CA LEU A 98 -2.35 14.55 19.24
C LEU A 98 -3.38 14.17 20.32
N PRO A 99 -4.54 14.86 20.38
CA PRO A 99 -5.56 14.54 21.37
C PRO A 99 -6.14 13.14 21.15
N ASN A 100 -6.60 12.51 22.23
CA ASN A 100 -7.25 11.20 22.26
C ASN A 100 -6.39 9.99 21.82
N ARG A 101 -5.08 10.17 21.70
CA ARG A 101 -4.11 9.08 21.48
C ARG A 101 -2.89 9.26 22.35
N VAL A 102 -2.07 8.21 22.46
CA VAL A 102 -0.83 8.20 23.22
C VAL A 102 0.32 7.94 22.25
N ARG A 103 1.33 8.81 22.27
CA ARG A 103 2.54 8.65 21.45
C ARG A 103 3.34 7.46 21.93
N GLY A 104 3.43 6.44 21.08
CA GLY A 104 4.34 5.33 21.25
C GLY A 104 5.71 5.60 20.62
N ASN A 105 6.68 4.77 20.97
CA ASN A 105 8.02 4.77 20.42
C ASN A 105 8.34 3.35 19.91
N MET A 106 8.92 3.22 18.72
CA MET A 106 9.31 1.93 18.19
C MET A 106 10.62 1.98 17.41
N SER A 107 11.30 0.83 17.40
CA SER A 107 12.38 0.54 16.46
C SER A 107 12.24 -0.89 15.98
N ALA A 108 12.07 -1.08 14.69
CA ALA A 108 11.93 -2.39 14.06
C ALA A 108 12.84 -2.48 12.83
N LEU A 109 13.45 -3.64 12.65
CA LEU A 109 14.29 -3.95 11.51
C LEU A 109 13.96 -5.37 11.04
N ALA A 110 13.77 -5.52 9.74
CA ALA A 110 13.55 -6.81 9.11
C ALA A 110 14.37 -6.95 7.82
N PHE A 111 14.87 -8.17 7.60
CA PHE A 111 15.56 -8.59 6.40
C PHE A 111 14.85 -9.79 5.77
N TRP A 112 14.78 -9.78 4.45
CA TRP A 112 14.29 -10.91 3.66
C TRP A 112 15.36 -11.40 2.71
N ARG A 113 15.51 -12.72 2.69
CA ARG A 113 16.48 -13.44 1.88
C ARG A 113 15.76 -14.45 1.00
N GLN A 114 16.02 -14.45 -0.30
CA GLN A 114 15.40 -15.41 -1.21
C GLN A 114 16.27 -16.66 -1.28
N VAL A 115 15.77 -17.77 -0.73
CA VAL A 115 16.48 -19.07 -0.70
C VAL A 115 15.97 -20.05 -1.76
N GLY A 116 14.90 -19.70 -2.48
CA GLY A 116 14.37 -20.47 -3.60
C GLY A 116 13.35 -19.68 -4.44
N PRO A 117 12.79 -20.28 -5.51
CA PRO A 117 11.89 -19.57 -6.43
C PRO A 117 10.66 -18.92 -5.75
N ASN A 118 10.07 -19.59 -4.76
CA ASN A 118 8.92 -19.11 -3.99
C ASN A 118 9.16 -19.18 -2.47
N THR A 119 10.42 -19.26 -2.07
CA THR A 119 10.81 -19.45 -0.66
C THR A 119 11.68 -18.30 -0.21
N MET A 120 11.30 -17.71 0.92
CA MET A 120 12.00 -16.58 1.52
C MET A 120 12.22 -16.86 2.99
N GLU A 121 13.39 -16.51 3.50
CA GLU A 121 13.65 -16.42 4.92
C GLU A 121 13.43 -14.98 5.39
N LEU A 122 12.90 -14.83 6.59
CA LEU A 122 12.66 -13.56 7.25
C LEU A 122 13.41 -13.57 8.58
N PHE A 123 14.31 -12.62 8.76
CA PHE A 123 14.81 -12.24 10.07
C PHE A 123 14.25 -10.88 10.43
N GLY A 124 13.66 -10.73 11.61
CA GLY A 124 13.22 -9.43 12.07
C GLY A 124 13.26 -9.32 13.57
N THR A 125 13.46 -8.09 14.04
CA THR A 125 13.39 -7.72 15.45
C THR A 125 12.65 -6.40 15.60
N ALA A 126 11.96 -6.23 16.71
CA ALA A 126 11.28 -5.00 17.03
C ALA A 126 11.30 -4.77 18.54
N VAL A 127 11.50 -3.52 18.93
CA VAL A 127 11.26 -3.00 20.27
C VAL A 127 10.17 -1.95 20.12
N MET A 128 9.11 -2.05 20.90
CA MET A 128 8.07 -1.02 20.95
C MET A 128 7.77 -0.69 22.40
N ASP A 129 7.76 0.60 22.69
CA ASP A 129 7.20 1.19 23.89
C ASP A 129 5.86 1.84 23.50
N PRO A 130 4.73 1.26 23.94
CA PRO A 130 3.42 1.79 23.58
C PRO A 130 3.07 3.13 24.25
N GLY A 131 3.89 3.59 25.21
CA GLY A 131 3.63 4.80 25.96
C GLY A 131 2.41 4.72 26.89
N GLY A 132 2.49 5.49 27.98
CA GLY A 132 1.45 5.57 29.01
C GLY A 132 1.17 4.22 29.70
N ASP A 133 0.11 4.20 30.50
CA ASP A 133 -0.30 2.97 31.18
C ASP A 133 -1.04 2.05 30.22
N MET A 134 -0.41 0.93 29.87
CA MET A 134 -1.05 -0.15 29.13
C MET A 134 -0.89 -1.49 29.84
N ILE A 135 -2.01 -2.20 29.97
CA ILE A 135 -2.03 -3.55 30.53
C ILE A 135 -1.22 -4.46 29.61
N LYS A 136 -0.13 -5.05 30.12
CA LYS A 136 0.78 -5.91 29.34
C LYS A 136 0.06 -7.04 28.58
N ARG A 137 -1.00 -7.61 29.18
CA ARG A 137 -1.83 -8.66 28.57
C ARG A 137 -2.57 -8.22 27.30
N ILE A 138 -2.81 -6.91 27.13
CA ILE A 138 -3.40 -6.32 25.91
C ILE A 138 -2.28 -5.88 24.95
N ALA A 139 -1.23 -5.27 25.50
CA ALA A 139 -0.13 -4.70 24.72
C ALA A 139 0.62 -5.74 23.88
N VAL A 140 1.10 -6.82 24.54
CA VAL A 140 2.00 -7.77 23.91
C VAL A 140 1.36 -8.50 22.72
N PRO A 141 0.12 -9.02 22.81
CA PRO A 141 -0.52 -9.66 21.66
C PRO A 141 -0.76 -8.71 20.48
N ASN A 142 -1.14 -7.45 20.75
CA ASN A 142 -1.35 -6.45 19.71
C ASN A 142 -0.04 -6.11 18.98
N MET A 143 1.03 -5.84 19.73
CA MET A 143 2.37 -5.58 19.17
C MET A 143 2.89 -6.77 18.35
N ALA A 144 2.70 -8.01 18.85
CA ALA A 144 3.05 -9.21 18.11
C ALA A 144 2.25 -9.31 16.80
N GLY A 145 0.95 -9.00 16.83
CA GLY A 145 0.09 -8.96 15.65
C GLY A 145 0.63 -8.00 14.57
N VAL A 146 0.96 -6.77 14.95
CA VAL A 146 1.56 -5.76 14.05
C VAL A 146 2.86 -6.29 13.43
N PHE A 147 3.72 -6.92 14.23
CA PHE A 147 4.97 -7.51 13.73
C PHE A 147 4.73 -8.66 12.74
N PHE A 148 3.75 -9.52 13.01
CA PHE A 148 3.39 -10.64 12.13
C PHE A 148 2.70 -10.21 10.82
N CYS A 149 2.21 -8.96 10.70
CA CYS A 149 1.68 -8.44 9.43
C CYS A 149 2.71 -8.48 8.29
N THR A 150 4.01 -8.49 8.61
CA THR A 150 5.11 -8.67 7.65
C THR A 150 5.00 -9.94 6.81
N LEU A 151 4.41 -11.01 7.36
CA LEU A 151 4.18 -12.28 6.65
C LEU A 151 3.18 -12.14 5.49
N LYS A 152 2.33 -11.09 5.50
CA LYS A 152 1.32 -10.83 4.47
C LYS A 152 1.87 -9.99 3.30
N TYR A 153 3.12 -9.52 3.35
CA TYR A 153 3.68 -8.68 2.28
C TYR A 153 3.79 -9.37 0.93
N ALA A 154 4.05 -10.68 0.90
CA ALA A 154 4.03 -11.44 -0.35
C ALA A 154 2.64 -11.40 -1.00
N TYR A 155 1.59 -11.68 -0.21
CA TYR A 155 0.20 -11.61 -0.66
C TYR A 155 -0.19 -10.20 -1.12
N CYS A 156 0.13 -9.17 -0.33
CA CYS A 156 -0.11 -7.77 -0.72
C CYS A 156 0.55 -7.43 -2.06
N GLY A 157 1.79 -7.89 -2.28
CA GLY A 157 2.50 -7.71 -3.55
C GLY A 157 1.76 -8.36 -4.73
N GLN A 158 1.21 -9.57 -4.55
CA GLN A 158 0.42 -10.22 -5.59
C GLN A 158 -0.88 -9.46 -5.90
N MET A 159 -1.57 -8.94 -4.88
CA MET A 159 -2.78 -8.15 -5.10
C MET A 159 -2.47 -6.83 -5.81
N LYS A 160 -1.37 -6.16 -5.47
CA LYS A 160 -0.89 -4.96 -6.18
C LYS A 160 -0.57 -5.25 -7.65
N LYS A 161 0.07 -6.38 -7.97
CA LYS A 161 0.33 -6.78 -9.37
C LYS A 161 -0.97 -7.03 -10.15
N LEU A 162 -1.96 -7.68 -9.52
CA LEU A 162 -3.27 -7.90 -10.13
C LEU A 162 -3.98 -6.58 -10.43
N ASN A 163 -3.98 -5.63 -9.49
CA ASN A 163 -4.53 -4.29 -9.73
C ASN A 163 -3.85 -3.59 -10.91
N PHE A 164 -2.51 -3.56 -10.92
CA PHE A 164 -1.78 -2.96 -12.03
C PHE A 164 -2.16 -3.57 -13.40
N MET A 165 -2.26 -4.89 -13.47
CA MET A 165 -2.62 -5.57 -14.71
C MET A 165 -4.09 -5.38 -15.10
N LEU A 166 -4.99 -5.24 -14.13
CA LEU A 166 -6.37 -4.85 -14.40
C LEU A 166 -6.40 -3.47 -15.03
N ASP A 167 -5.77 -2.46 -14.41
CA ASP A 167 -5.77 -1.10 -14.92
C ASP A 167 -5.25 -1.05 -16.36
N LYS A 168 -4.15 -1.75 -16.63
CA LYS A 168 -3.60 -1.90 -17.98
C LYS A 168 -4.60 -2.53 -18.96
N LYS A 169 -5.21 -3.67 -18.61
CA LYS A 169 -6.16 -4.38 -19.50
C LYS A 169 -7.47 -3.61 -19.70
N TYR A 170 -7.93 -2.88 -18.69
CA TYR A 170 -9.09 -2.00 -18.79
C TYR A 170 -8.80 -0.82 -19.72
N ALA A 171 -7.62 -0.20 -19.63
CA ALA A 171 -7.21 0.86 -20.54
C ALA A 171 -7.12 0.35 -21.99
N GLU A 172 -6.48 -0.81 -22.21
CA GLU A 172 -6.41 -1.45 -23.54
C GLU A 172 -7.79 -1.75 -24.12
N SER A 173 -8.71 -2.26 -23.29
CA SER A 173 -10.09 -2.59 -23.68
C SER A 173 -10.95 -1.36 -23.99
N LYS A 174 -10.75 -0.22 -23.29
CA LYS A 174 -11.41 1.04 -23.64
C LYS A 174 -11.00 1.55 -25.03
N LEU A 175 -9.76 1.30 -25.44
CA LEU A 175 -9.22 1.73 -26.73
C LEU A 175 -9.64 0.82 -27.88
N HIS A 176 -9.64 -0.50 -27.66
CA HIS A 176 -9.82 -1.50 -28.74
C HIS A 176 -11.14 -2.27 -28.67
N GLY A 177 -11.96 -2.05 -27.64
CA GLY A 177 -13.13 -2.86 -27.32
C GLY A 177 -12.77 -4.17 -26.62
N ALA A 178 -13.75 -4.77 -25.94
CA ALA A 178 -13.57 -6.08 -25.33
C ALA A 178 -13.55 -7.17 -26.42
N PRO A 179 -12.60 -8.12 -26.38
CA PRO A 179 -12.53 -9.17 -27.39
C PRO A 179 -13.80 -10.04 -27.34
N ASN A 180 -14.39 -10.32 -28.51
CA ASN A 180 -15.52 -11.22 -28.61
C ASN A 180 -15.04 -12.67 -28.40
N ARG A 181 -15.33 -13.25 -27.24
CA ARG A 181 -14.88 -14.60 -26.86
C ARG A 181 -16.03 -15.61 -27.00
N LYS A 182 -15.72 -16.79 -27.52
CA LYS A 182 -16.65 -17.94 -27.57
C LYS A 182 -17.17 -18.25 -26.17
N ASN A 183 -18.42 -18.73 -26.05
CA ASN A 183 -19.08 -19.13 -24.80
C ASN A 183 -18.52 -20.45 -24.21
N ILE A 184 -17.20 -20.56 -24.10
CA ILE A 184 -16.48 -21.70 -23.52
C ILE A 184 -15.55 -21.21 -22.42
N CYS A 185 -15.31 -22.05 -21.41
CA CYS A 185 -14.36 -21.75 -20.35
C CYS A 185 -12.94 -21.64 -20.93
N VAL A 186 -12.25 -20.52 -20.66
CA VAL A 186 -10.86 -20.34 -21.14
C VAL A 186 -9.84 -21.25 -20.47
N THR A 187 -10.21 -21.91 -19.37
CA THR A 187 -9.30 -22.82 -18.64
C THR A 187 -9.48 -24.27 -19.07
N CYS A 188 -10.72 -24.78 -19.12
CA CYS A 188 -11.01 -26.20 -19.36
C CYS A 188 -11.80 -26.46 -20.64
N SER A 189 -12.07 -25.44 -21.44
CA SER A 189 -12.86 -25.51 -22.68
C SER A 189 -14.31 -26.01 -22.52
N ALA A 190 -14.78 -26.26 -21.29
CA ALA A 190 -16.16 -26.66 -21.04
C ALA A 190 -17.14 -25.57 -21.52
N PRO A 191 -18.25 -25.93 -22.19
CA PRO A 191 -19.28 -24.98 -22.58
C PRO A 191 -19.85 -24.23 -21.37
N ILE A 192 -20.09 -22.94 -21.52
CA ILE A 192 -20.73 -22.12 -20.49
C ILE A 192 -22.23 -22.14 -20.76
N THR A 193 -22.92 -23.08 -20.13
CA THR A 193 -24.37 -23.24 -20.23
C THR A 193 -25.10 -22.24 -19.32
N GLY A 194 -26.25 -21.72 -19.75
CA GLY A 194 -27.14 -20.92 -18.90
C GLY A 194 -27.10 -19.40 -19.05
N ARG A 195 -26.45 -18.85 -20.08
CA ARG A 195 -26.58 -17.41 -20.40
C ARG A 195 -27.61 -17.18 -21.49
N ARG A 196 -28.62 -16.35 -21.18
CA ARG A 196 -29.49 -15.75 -22.19
C ARG A 196 -28.71 -14.66 -22.94
N LEU A 197 -28.96 -14.54 -24.24
CA LEU A 197 -28.47 -13.43 -25.07
C LEU A 197 -28.88 -12.10 -24.40
N GLY A 198 -27.93 -11.24 -24.02
CA GLY A 198 -28.22 -9.93 -23.41
C GLY A 198 -27.67 -9.68 -22.00
N ASP A 199 -27.13 -10.68 -21.30
CA ASP A 199 -26.56 -10.51 -19.93
C ASP A 199 -25.11 -9.98 -19.94
N PHE A 200 -24.89 -8.86 -20.63
CA PHE A 200 -23.58 -8.20 -20.76
C PHE A 200 -23.13 -7.48 -19.46
N GLY A 201 -24.01 -7.37 -18.47
CA GLY A 201 -23.82 -6.48 -17.31
C GLY A 201 -23.35 -7.11 -16.00
N LYS A 202 -23.58 -8.41 -15.72
CA LYS A 202 -23.45 -8.94 -14.34
C LYS A 202 -22.79 -10.30 -14.16
N SER A 203 -21.87 -10.70 -15.03
CA SER A 203 -21.36 -12.07 -14.90
C SER A 203 -20.13 -12.22 -14.02
N ASN A 204 -20.32 -12.80 -12.83
CA ASN A 204 -19.27 -13.35 -11.95
C ASN A 204 -18.41 -14.47 -12.58
N SER A 205 -18.57 -14.71 -13.87
CA SER A 205 -18.03 -15.83 -14.66
C SER A 205 -17.22 -15.35 -15.87
N THR A 206 -16.67 -14.15 -15.84
CA THR A 206 -15.62 -13.70 -16.78
C THR A 206 -14.35 -13.33 -16.04
N CYS A 207 -13.20 -13.71 -16.60
CA CYS A 207 -11.91 -13.24 -16.12
C CYS A 207 -11.75 -11.77 -16.48
N LYS A 208 -11.43 -10.91 -15.50
CA LYS A 208 -11.27 -9.47 -15.73
C LYS A 208 -9.94 -9.06 -16.40
N LEU A 209 -9.03 -10.01 -16.66
CA LEU A 209 -7.78 -9.75 -17.39
C LEU A 209 -7.90 -10.12 -18.87
N CYS A 210 -8.31 -11.36 -19.19
CA CYS A 210 -8.41 -11.81 -20.58
C CYS A 210 -9.81 -11.64 -21.21
N PHE A 211 -10.79 -11.18 -20.41
CA PHE A 211 -12.21 -11.03 -20.76
C PHE A 211 -12.93 -12.33 -21.18
N GLY A 212 -12.27 -13.48 -21.07
CA GLY A 212 -12.84 -14.78 -21.38
C GLY A 212 -13.73 -15.33 -20.28
N PHE A 213 -14.62 -16.25 -20.66
CA PHE A 213 -15.51 -16.90 -19.69
C PHE A 213 -14.77 -17.94 -18.84
N VAL A 214 -15.22 -18.10 -17.60
CA VAL A 214 -14.68 -19.06 -16.65
C VAL A 214 -15.83 -19.79 -15.98
N CYS A 215 -15.79 -21.12 -15.99
CA CYS A 215 -16.79 -21.93 -15.30
C CYS A 215 -16.62 -21.85 -13.77
N HIS A 216 -17.61 -22.35 -13.02
CA HIS A 216 -17.58 -22.31 -11.56
C HIS A 216 -16.36 -23.03 -10.95
N ALA A 217 -15.91 -24.14 -11.55
CA ALA A 217 -14.77 -24.91 -11.06
C ALA A 217 -13.42 -24.22 -11.34
N CYS A 218 -13.32 -23.44 -12.43
CA CYS A 218 -12.08 -22.77 -12.83
C CYS A 218 -11.99 -21.31 -12.36
N LYS A 219 -13.05 -20.75 -11.75
CA LYS A 219 -13.07 -19.35 -11.31
C LYS A 219 -12.17 -19.18 -10.09
N ILE A 220 -11.27 -18.21 -10.16
CA ILE A 220 -10.48 -17.76 -9.02
C ILE A 220 -10.95 -16.37 -8.64
N VAL A 221 -11.42 -16.20 -7.41
CA VAL A 221 -11.86 -14.89 -6.90
C VAL A 221 -10.79 -14.33 -5.97
N ARG A 222 -10.42 -13.06 -6.19
CA ARG A 222 -9.56 -12.28 -5.28
C ARG A 222 -10.28 -11.02 -4.85
N LYS A 223 -10.08 -10.61 -3.59
CA LYS A 223 -10.58 -9.34 -3.07
C LYS A 223 -9.51 -8.29 -3.35
N LEU A 224 -9.83 -7.32 -4.18
CA LEU A 224 -8.91 -6.26 -4.58
C LEU A 224 -9.38 -4.90 -4.09
N SER A 225 -8.44 -4.05 -3.72
CA SER A 225 -8.67 -2.72 -3.17
C SER A 225 -8.53 -1.68 -4.28
N PHE A 226 -9.51 -0.80 -4.39
CA PHE A 226 -9.58 0.26 -5.39
C PHE A 226 -9.76 1.58 -4.67
N VAL A 227 -9.12 2.63 -5.19
CA VAL A 227 -9.33 3.99 -4.72
C VAL A 227 -10.45 4.59 -5.56
N ASP A 228 -11.54 4.94 -4.90
CA ASP A 228 -12.71 5.51 -5.53
C ASP A 228 -12.52 7.03 -5.77
N PRO A 229 -13.35 7.68 -6.62
CA PRO A 229 -13.23 9.10 -6.91
C PRO A 229 -13.35 10.03 -5.69
N ASP A 230 -13.97 9.55 -4.62
CA ASP A 230 -14.07 10.21 -3.31
C ASP A 230 -12.81 10.03 -2.44
N LEU A 231 -11.74 9.42 -2.99
CA LEU A 231 -10.48 9.10 -2.34
C LEU A 231 -10.59 8.08 -1.20
N LEU A 232 -11.74 7.39 -1.11
CA LEU A 232 -11.94 6.28 -0.20
C LEU A 232 -11.49 4.96 -0.83
N LEU A 233 -11.17 3.99 0.02
CA LEU A 233 -10.75 2.68 -0.44
C LEU A 233 -11.93 1.70 -0.37
N SER A 234 -12.30 1.11 -1.51
CA SER A 234 -13.28 0.03 -1.55
C SER A 234 -12.66 -1.29 -1.95
N GLN A 235 -13.16 -2.39 -1.36
CA GLN A 235 -12.72 -3.73 -1.70
C GLN A 235 -13.77 -4.48 -2.48
N ARG A 236 -13.40 -4.97 -3.67
CA ARG A 236 -14.31 -5.66 -4.61
C ARG A 236 -13.80 -7.06 -4.90
N LYS A 237 -14.73 -8.02 -5.04
CA LYS A 237 -14.41 -9.38 -5.50
C LYS A 237 -14.23 -9.36 -7.00
N VAL A 238 -13.08 -9.84 -7.48
CA VAL A 238 -12.71 -9.86 -8.89
C VAL A 238 -12.41 -11.29 -9.32
N THR A 239 -13.01 -11.71 -10.44
CA THR A 239 -12.86 -13.05 -11.00
C THR A 239 -11.72 -13.11 -12.01
N PHE A 240 -10.93 -14.17 -11.92
CA PHE A 240 -9.80 -14.49 -12.79
C PHE A 240 -9.84 -15.96 -13.24
N CYS A 241 -9.19 -16.28 -14.37
CA CYS A 241 -8.85 -17.65 -14.73
C CYS A 241 -7.46 -18.01 -14.18
N THR A 242 -7.16 -19.31 -14.09
CA THR A 242 -5.87 -19.82 -13.59
C THR A 242 -4.68 -19.31 -14.40
N ALA A 243 -4.79 -19.26 -15.73
CA ALA A 243 -3.71 -18.80 -16.60
C ALA A 243 -3.30 -17.35 -16.28
N CYS A 244 -4.26 -16.42 -16.19
CA CYS A 244 -3.95 -15.03 -15.87
C CYS A 244 -3.45 -14.85 -14.44
N ILE A 245 -3.94 -15.62 -13.45
CA ILE A 245 -3.38 -15.59 -12.09
C ILE A 245 -1.91 -16.04 -12.11
N SER A 246 -1.61 -17.13 -12.82
CA SER A 246 -0.25 -17.66 -12.92
C SER A 246 0.69 -16.67 -13.60
N GLU A 247 0.26 -16.08 -14.73
CA GLU A 247 1.00 -15.05 -15.45
C GLU A 247 1.32 -13.85 -14.54
N VAL A 248 0.31 -13.29 -13.86
CA VAL A 248 0.53 -12.15 -12.97
C VAL A 248 1.45 -12.50 -11.79
N THR A 249 1.32 -13.71 -11.26
CA THR A 249 2.14 -14.17 -10.13
C THR A 249 3.62 -14.27 -10.52
N SER A 250 3.90 -14.71 -11.75
CA SER A 250 5.26 -14.87 -12.27
C SER A 250 5.90 -13.58 -12.79
N MET A 251 5.13 -12.49 -12.96
CA MET A 251 5.67 -11.20 -13.38
C MET A 251 6.77 -10.71 -12.43
N SER A 252 7.80 -10.08 -13.00
CA SER A 252 8.82 -9.34 -12.25
C SER A 252 8.16 -8.20 -11.48
N ALA A 253 8.28 -8.23 -10.15
CA ALA A 253 7.78 -7.16 -9.30
C ALA A 253 8.54 -5.83 -9.55
N LEU A 254 9.80 -5.93 -9.97
CA LEU A 254 10.64 -4.77 -10.32
C LEU A 254 10.09 -4.06 -11.56
N ASP A 255 9.75 -4.82 -12.60
CA ASP A 255 9.27 -4.24 -13.86
C ASP A 255 7.88 -3.61 -13.69
N VAL A 256 7.02 -4.24 -12.89
CA VAL A 256 5.72 -3.65 -12.51
C VAL A 256 5.92 -2.33 -11.75
N ALA A 257 6.84 -2.28 -10.78
CA ALA A 257 7.12 -1.08 -10.03
C ALA A 257 7.64 0.06 -10.95
N ARG A 258 8.56 -0.26 -11.87
CA ARG A 258 9.06 0.70 -12.88
C ARG A 258 7.95 1.24 -13.77
N ALA A 259 7.09 0.35 -14.26
CA ALA A 259 5.95 0.74 -15.09
C ALA A 259 4.97 1.67 -14.34
N GLN A 260 4.75 1.43 -13.04
CA GLN A 260 3.96 2.34 -12.20
C GLN A 260 4.62 3.72 -12.01
N LEU A 261 5.94 3.76 -11.83
CA LEU A 261 6.67 5.02 -11.73
C LEU A 261 6.60 5.83 -13.03
N LEU A 262 6.68 5.17 -14.19
CA LEU A 262 6.50 5.80 -15.49
C LEU A 262 5.07 6.34 -15.68
N ALA A 263 4.06 5.56 -15.29
CA ALA A 263 2.65 5.94 -15.43
C ALA A 263 2.25 7.12 -14.54
N THR A 264 2.90 7.28 -13.38
CA THR A 264 2.60 8.36 -12.42
C THR A 264 3.32 9.67 -12.73
N GLY A 265 4.17 9.73 -13.77
CA GLY A 265 4.84 10.96 -14.20
C GLY A 265 5.86 11.54 -13.20
N LYS A 266 6.22 10.81 -12.13
CA LYS A 266 7.18 11.26 -11.11
C LYS A 266 8.63 11.36 -11.61
N VAL A 267 8.91 10.98 -12.85
CA VAL A 267 10.24 10.98 -13.46
C VAL A 267 10.69 12.38 -13.94
N TYR A 268 9.82 13.40 -13.92
CA TYR A 268 10.14 14.74 -14.42
C TYR A 268 9.73 15.87 -13.46
N ARG A 269 10.29 15.89 -12.25
CA ARG A 269 10.41 17.13 -11.47
C ARG A 269 11.85 17.27 -10.97
N PRO A 270 12.74 17.95 -11.71
CA PRO A 270 13.99 18.40 -11.11
C PRO A 270 13.62 19.34 -9.96
N HIS A 271 14.23 19.13 -8.80
CA HIS A 271 14.11 20.03 -7.65
C HIS A 271 14.40 21.49 -8.07
N SER A 272 13.36 22.33 -8.14
CA SER A 272 13.48 23.73 -7.75
C SER A 272 13.00 23.78 -6.28
N GLY A 273 13.87 23.93 -5.29
CA GLY A 273 14.62 25.18 -5.12
C GLY A 273 13.64 26.24 -4.62
N PHE A 274 13.57 26.37 -3.29
CA PHE A 274 13.07 27.53 -2.53
C PHE A 274 12.26 28.59 -3.29
N GLN A 275 10.97 28.75 -2.96
CA GLN A 275 10.40 30.09 -2.78
C GLN A 275 9.42 30.07 -1.60
N SER A 276 9.88 30.64 -0.49
CA SER A 276 9.07 31.18 0.59
C SER A 276 8.15 32.28 0.06
N SER A 277 6.83 32.09 0.12
CA SER A 277 5.89 33.19 -0.02
C SER A 277 5.85 33.99 1.27
N VAL A 278 6.59 35.09 1.28
CA VAL A 278 6.45 36.17 2.26
C VAL A 278 5.22 36.96 1.82
N SER A 279 4.14 36.93 2.60
CA SER A 279 3.00 37.81 2.36
C SER A 279 3.36 39.20 2.88
N SER A 280 3.68 40.10 1.97
CA SER A 280 3.66 41.55 2.19
C SER A 280 2.26 42.06 1.90
N ASP A 281 1.52 42.48 2.93
CA ASP A 281 0.41 43.41 2.74
C ASP A 281 0.71 44.70 3.48
N GLY A 282 0.76 45.76 2.67
CA GLY A 282 1.12 47.11 3.04
C GLY A 282 0.02 47.85 3.78
N PHE A 283 0.50 48.79 4.58
CA PHE A 283 -0.21 49.86 5.28
C PHE A 283 -1.41 50.44 4.53
N SER A 284 -2.51 50.60 5.27
CA SER A 284 -3.47 51.67 5.06
C SER A 284 -3.56 52.48 6.35
N THR A 285 -2.93 53.65 6.34
CA THR A 285 -3.04 54.69 7.35
C THR A 285 -4.44 55.29 7.35
N ASN A 286 -5.11 55.34 8.50
CA ASN A 286 -6.10 56.38 8.75
C ASN A 286 -5.97 56.89 10.18
N SER A 287 -5.71 58.20 10.25
CA SER A 287 -5.49 59.03 11.42
C SER A 287 -6.81 59.59 11.95
N MET A 288 -7.06 59.46 13.26
CA MET A 288 -7.84 60.35 14.14
C MET A 288 -7.31 60.06 15.56
N VAL A 289 -6.42 60.87 16.15
CA VAL A 289 -6.62 62.16 16.86
C VAL A 289 -7.61 62.07 18.03
N SER A 290 -7.03 62.11 19.25
CA SER A 290 -7.51 62.73 20.51
C SER A 290 -8.76 62.15 21.21
N ASP A 291 -8.92 62.18 22.54
CA ASP A 291 -8.23 62.80 23.68
C ASP A 291 -8.58 62.02 24.98
N TYR A 292 -7.76 62.24 26.01
CA TYR A 292 -7.84 61.82 27.44
C TYR A 292 -7.32 60.43 27.82
#